data_AF-A0A552U885-F1
#
_entry.id   AF-A0A552U885-F1
#
_cell.length_a   1.000
_cell.length_b   1.000
_cell.length_c   1.000
_cell.angle_alpha   90.00
_cell.angle_beta   90.00
_cell.angle_gamma   90.00
#
_symmetry.space_group_name_H-M   'P 1'
#
loop_
_entity.id
_entity.type
_entity.pdbx_description
1 polymer ?
#
loop_
_entity_poly.entity_id
_entity_poly.type
_entity_poly.pdbx_seq_one_letter_code
_entity_poly.pdbx_strand_id
1 'polypeptide(L)'
;MRTAWLASLIVLGVAGCGERGSQTEADSAAVMSEAAPAPTAGGAPAARASAADAAPASVALPQIAYDYDFTLELPAAAVVPLFERHRRACEAAGPARCQIVGAGTETVGGTDTSATLELRAETGWLAAFRGRLAGDAGAAKGRIAASSTTSEDLGRTISDSAARLRALTTLQGRLETLLATRNGKLADLLEIERELARVGGEIDATRSALADMRGRVSLPKATIVYRPDSLAVAGANAGGGLPGSLFAVASQSLFLLLNLLAAVLPWAVLLAVPVWLLVRARRARKRRVDETPPLP
;
A
#
# COMPACT_ATOMS: atom_id res chain seq x y z
N MET A 1 6.09 -64.03 -29.35
CA MET A 1 4.88 -63.90 -28.50
C MET A 1 4.85 -62.47 -27.94
N ARG A 2 3.73 -61.72 -27.80
CA ARG A 2 2.44 -61.96 -27.10
C ARG A 2 2.68 -62.25 -25.60
N THR A 3 2.22 -61.51 -24.59
CA THR A 3 1.43 -60.25 -24.39
C THR A 3 1.97 -59.57 -23.09
N ALA A 4 1.58 -58.39 -22.58
CA ALA A 4 0.42 -57.48 -22.72
C ALA A 4 0.94 -56.00 -22.88
N TRP A 5 0.20 -54.87 -22.84
CA TRP A 5 -1.16 -54.45 -22.44
C TRP A 5 -1.47 -54.24 -20.95
N LEU A 6 -1.25 -53.01 -20.46
CA LEU A 6 -2.03 -52.35 -19.40
C LEU A 6 -2.15 -50.86 -19.72
N ALA A 7 -3.33 -50.41 -20.15
CA ALA A 7 -3.60 -49.00 -20.46
C ALA A 7 -4.38 -48.37 -19.29
N SER A 8 -3.79 -47.38 -18.62
CA SER A 8 -4.48 -46.65 -17.55
C SER A 8 -5.22 -45.45 -18.15
N LEU A 9 -6.56 -45.48 -18.06
CA LEU A 9 -7.44 -44.59 -18.82
C LEU A 9 -7.94 -43.45 -17.93
N ILE A 10 -7.10 -42.44 -17.73
CA ILE A 10 -7.45 -41.23 -16.96
C ILE A 10 -8.27 -40.29 -17.84
N VAL A 11 -9.59 -40.27 -17.61
CA VAL A 11 -10.49 -39.26 -18.15
C VAL A 11 -10.47 -38.04 -17.25
N LEU A 12 -9.77 -36.98 -17.66
CA LEU A 12 -9.94 -35.65 -17.08
C LEU A 12 -10.93 -34.85 -17.93
N GLY A 13 -12.09 -34.55 -17.36
CA GLY A 13 -13.10 -33.70 -18.01
C GLY A 13 -12.66 -32.25 -18.06
N VAL A 14 -12.76 -31.62 -19.23
CA VAL A 14 -12.51 -30.18 -19.39
C VAL A 14 -13.69 -29.41 -18.80
N ALA A 15 -13.53 -28.95 -17.56
CA ALA A 15 -14.42 -27.96 -16.97
C ALA A 15 -14.13 -26.60 -17.62
N GLY A 16 -14.96 -26.20 -18.59
CA GLY A 16 -14.86 -24.89 -19.23
C GLY A 16 -15.26 -23.77 -18.26
N CYS A 17 -14.31 -22.92 -17.88
CA CYS A 17 -14.60 -21.68 -17.16
C CYS A 17 -15.26 -20.68 -18.12
N GLY A 18 -16.58 -20.53 -18.03
CA GLY A 18 -17.32 -19.53 -18.81
C GLY A 18 -17.01 -18.10 -18.35
N GLU A 19 -16.95 -17.17 -19.30
CA GLU A 19 -16.79 -15.74 -19.03
C GLU A 19 -17.97 -15.19 -18.21
N ARG A 20 -17.68 -14.63 -17.04
CA ARG A 20 -18.65 -13.92 -16.22
C ARG A 20 -18.86 -12.50 -16.75
N GLY A 21 -19.72 -12.38 -17.77
CA GLY A 21 -20.32 -11.11 -18.16
C GLY A 21 -21.31 -10.62 -17.09
N SER A 22 -20.82 -10.02 -16.01
CA SER A 22 -21.66 -9.32 -15.03
C SER A 22 -21.97 -7.92 -15.53
N GLN A 23 -23.09 -7.78 -16.23
CA GLN A 23 -23.78 -6.48 -16.34
C GLN A 23 -24.29 -6.10 -14.94
N THR A 24 -24.16 -4.83 -14.58
CA THR A 24 -24.74 -4.26 -13.36
C THR A 24 -25.42 -2.95 -13.76
N GLU A 25 -26.67 -2.78 -13.38
CA GLU A 25 -27.47 -1.62 -13.79
C GLU A 25 -26.87 -0.30 -13.30
N ALA A 26 -26.62 0.61 -14.25
CA ALA A 26 -26.48 2.03 -13.97
C ALA A 26 -27.85 2.70 -14.11
N ASP A 27 -28.78 2.36 -13.20
CA ASP A 27 -30.14 2.88 -13.23
C ASP A 27 -30.12 4.41 -13.10
N SER A 28 -30.45 5.08 -14.19
CA SER A 28 -30.18 6.49 -14.40
C SER A 28 -31.35 7.35 -13.91
N ALA A 29 -31.59 7.27 -12.60
CA ALA A 29 -32.59 8.08 -11.89
C ALA A 29 -32.22 9.59 -11.99
N ALA A 30 -32.77 10.25 -13.01
CA ALA A 30 -32.58 11.68 -13.24
C ALA A 30 -33.26 12.49 -12.13
N VAL A 31 -32.48 12.90 -11.13
CA VAL A 31 -32.95 13.79 -10.06
C VAL A 31 -33.30 15.15 -10.66
N MET A 32 -34.59 15.46 -10.73
CA MET A 32 -35.06 16.77 -11.17
C MET A 32 -34.57 17.86 -10.20
N SER A 33 -33.97 18.90 -10.76
CA SER A 33 -33.56 20.10 -10.02
C SER A 33 -34.79 20.97 -9.72
N GLU A 34 -35.58 20.58 -8.73
CA GLU A 34 -36.72 21.38 -8.25
C GLU A 34 -36.19 22.65 -7.55
N ALA A 35 -36.38 23.80 -8.20
CA ALA A 35 -35.94 25.08 -7.68
C ALA A 35 -36.86 25.57 -6.55
N ALA A 36 -36.42 25.36 -5.30
CA ALA A 36 -37.11 25.92 -4.14
C ALA A 36 -37.14 27.47 -4.21
N PRO A 37 -38.30 28.12 -4.00
CA PRO A 37 -38.43 29.57 -4.13
C PRO A 37 -37.74 30.32 -3.00
N ALA A 38 -37.25 31.53 -3.29
CA ALA A 38 -36.64 32.39 -2.29
C ALA A 38 -37.65 32.84 -1.22
N PRO A 39 -37.28 32.87 0.08
CA PRO A 39 -38.16 33.38 1.13
C PRO A 39 -38.38 34.88 0.96
N THR A 40 -39.64 35.31 0.96
CA THR A 40 -40.03 36.72 0.86
C THR A 40 -39.68 37.50 2.13
N ALA A 41 -39.26 38.75 1.97
CA ALA A 41 -38.87 39.62 3.07
C ALA A 41 -40.08 40.10 3.90
N GLY A 42 -40.41 39.39 4.97
CA GLY A 42 -41.36 39.81 6.00
C GLY A 42 -40.68 40.62 7.10
N GLY A 43 -40.82 41.94 7.09
CA GLY A 43 -40.17 42.83 8.06
C GLY A 43 -40.96 43.02 9.36
N ALA A 44 -40.40 42.58 10.49
CA ALA A 44 -40.81 43.01 11.83
C ALA A 44 -39.57 43.08 12.76
N PRO A 45 -39.40 44.13 13.58
CA PRO A 45 -38.16 44.35 14.34
C PRO A 45 -38.13 43.52 15.64
N ALA A 46 -37.61 42.29 15.57
CA ALA A 46 -37.16 41.59 16.76
C ALA A 46 -35.97 42.34 17.39
N ALA A 47 -35.93 42.42 18.72
CA ALA A 47 -34.95 43.23 19.45
C ALA A 47 -33.50 42.73 19.23
N ARG A 48 -32.55 43.66 19.29
CA ARG A 48 -31.10 43.34 19.26
C ARG A 48 -30.70 42.55 20.51
N ALA A 49 -30.75 41.22 20.41
CA ALA A 49 -29.92 40.37 21.25
C ALA A 49 -28.45 40.75 21.02
N SER A 50 -27.69 40.97 22.10
CA SER A 50 -26.33 41.50 21.99
C SER A 50 -25.39 40.45 21.41
N ALA A 51 -25.00 40.60 20.14
CA ALA A 51 -23.96 39.80 19.49
C ALA A 51 -22.56 40.24 19.96
N ALA A 52 -22.35 40.23 21.27
CA ALA A 52 -21.15 40.71 21.96
C ALA A 52 -20.49 39.61 22.80
N ASP A 53 -20.30 38.43 22.19
CA ASP A 53 -19.23 37.49 22.54
C ASP A 53 -18.93 36.53 21.37
N ALA A 54 -18.90 37.09 20.16
CA ALA A 54 -18.26 36.45 19.02
C ALA A 54 -16.73 36.53 19.19
N ALA A 55 -16.20 35.68 20.07
CA ALA A 55 -14.75 35.49 20.20
C ALA A 55 -14.16 35.28 18.80
N PRO A 56 -13.02 35.92 18.46
CA PRO A 56 -12.48 35.86 17.11
C PRO A 56 -12.23 34.40 16.75
N ALA A 57 -12.86 33.94 15.68
CA ALA A 57 -12.74 32.56 15.20
C ALA A 57 -11.26 32.30 14.88
N SER A 58 -10.56 31.66 15.82
CA SER A 58 -9.16 31.36 15.67
C SER A 58 -9.02 30.44 14.47
N VAL A 59 -8.26 30.88 13.46
CA VAL A 59 -8.01 30.12 12.25
C VAL A 59 -7.29 28.83 12.67
N ALA A 60 -8.06 27.75 12.78
CA ALA A 60 -7.57 26.46 13.18
C ALA A 60 -6.59 25.97 12.10
N LEU A 61 -5.30 26.02 12.41
CA LEU A 61 -4.25 25.52 11.53
C LEU A 61 -4.57 24.05 11.17
N PRO A 62 -4.60 23.68 9.88
CA PRO A 62 -4.92 22.32 9.46
C PRO A 62 -4.04 21.30 10.17
N GLN A 63 -4.65 20.37 10.91
CA GLN A 63 -3.92 19.38 11.72
C GLN A 63 -3.70 18.10 10.92
N ILE A 64 -2.99 18.27 9.80
CA ILE A 64 -2.70 17.20 8.86
C ILE A 64 -1.41 16.52 9.27
N ALA A 65 -1.48 15.21 9.57
CA ALA A 65 -0.29 14.38 9.68
C ALA A 65 0.20 14.02 8.27
N TYR A 66 1.49 14.17 8.02
CA TYR A 66 2.12 13.79 6.75
C TYR A 66 3.11 12.65 6.98
N ASP A 67 2.99 11.61 6.16
CA ASP A 67 3.93 10.50 6.08
C ASP A 67 4.56 10.51 4.67
N TYR A 68 5.88 10.69 4.60
CA TYR A 68 6.63 10.75 3.34
C TYR A 68 7.47 9.49 3.12
N ASP A 69 7.48 8.93 1.92
CA ASP A 69 8.38 7.82 1.60
C ASP A 69 9.24 8.12 0.37
N PHE A 70 10.50 7.68 0.43
CA PHE A 70 11.49 7.83 -0.63
C PHE A 70 12.25 6.53 -0.84
N THR A 71 12.38 6.12 -2.11
CA THR A 71 13.29 5.06 -2.53
C THR A 71 14.39 5.68 -3.36
N LEU A 72 15.64 5.59 -2.90
CA LEU A 72 16.83 6.05 -3.61
C LEU A 72 17.55 4.83 -4.21
N GLU A 73 17.83 4.89 -5.52
CA GLU A 73 18.68 3.94 -6.24
C GLU A 73 20.06 4.55 -6.43
N LEU A 74 21.09 3.82 -5.98
CA LEU A 74 22.45 4.32 -5.82
C LEU A 74 23.46 3.26 -6.29
N PRO A 75 24.69 3.62 -6.68
CA PRO A 75 25.79 2.64 -6.73
C PRO A 75 25.96 1.97 -5.36
N ALA A 76 26.16 0.65 -5.29
CA ALA A 76 26.21 -0.10 -4.04
C ALA A 76 27.20 0.49 -3.00
N ALA A 77 28.39 0.90 -3.46
CA ALA A 77 29.42 1.55 -2.64
C ALA A 77 29.01 2.91 -2.04
N ALA A 78 27.94 3.54 -2.55
CA ALA A 78 27.43 4.82 -2.08
C ALA A 78 26.21 4.70 -1.14
N VAL A 79 25.59 3.51 -1.02
CA VAL A 79 24.40 3.28 -0.18
C VAL A 79 24.68 3.63 1.29
N VAL A 80 25.63 2.94 1.92
CA VAL A 80 25.95 3.14 3.35
C VAL A 80 26.52 4.54 3.63
N PRO A 81 27.45 5.11 2.83
CA PRO A 81 27.90 6.50 3.02
C PRO A 81 26.80 7.55 2.89
N LEU A 82 25.79 7.35 2.03
CA LEU A 82 24.67 8.29 1.89
C LEU A 82 23.71 8.19 3.08
N PHE A 83 23.32 6.97 3.44
CA PHE A 83 22.53 6.67 4.63
C PHE A 83 23.17 7.27 5.90
N GLU A 84 24.48 7.07 6.10
CA GLU A 84 25.23 7.64 7.22
C GLU A 84 25.27 9.17 7.20
N ARG A 85 25.39 9.81 6.02
CA ARG A 85 25.33 11.27 5.90
C ARG A 85 23.96 11.80 6.36
N HIS A 86 22.88 11.13 5.96
CA HIS A 86 21.52 11.53 6.34
C HIS A 86 21.20 11.24 7.81
N ARG A 87 21.66 10.10 8.36
CA ARG A 87 21.54 9.78 9.80
C ARG A 87 22.18 10.86 10.66
N ARG A 88 23.44 11.20 10.37
CA ARG A 88 24.20 12.25 11.08
C ARG A 88 23.60 13.64 10.90
N ALA A 89 22.97 13.94 9.75
CA ALA A 89 22.27 15.20 9.54
C ALA A 89 21.02 15.34 10.42
N CYS A 90 20.30 14.24 10.69
CA CYS A 90 19.21 14.20 11.66
C CYS A 90 19.75 14.39 13.10
N GLU A 91 20.78 13.64 13.49
CA GLU A 91 21.39 13.71 14.82
C GLU A 91 21.94 15.11 15.14
N ALA A 92 22.62 15.75 14.18
CA ALA A 92 23.14 17.11 14.31
C ALA A 92 22.04 18.20 14.36
N ALA A 93 20.80 17.89 13.97
CA ALA A 93 19.66 18.80 14.15
C ALA A 93 19.10 18.77 15.58
N GLY A 94 19.41 17.72 16.35
CA GLY A 94 18.95 17.50 17.71
C GLY A 94 17.50 16.98 17.82
N PRO A 95 17.15 16.32 18.94
CA PRO A 95 15.86 15.62 19.09
C PRO A 95 14.63 16.54 19.10
N ALA A 96 14.82 17.86 19.25
CA ALA A 96 13.75 18.85 19.09
C ALA A 96 13.40 19.14 17.61
N ARG A 97 14.24 18.73 16.65
CA ARG A 97 14.04 18.98 15.21
C ARG A 97 14.03 17.72 14.35
N CYS A 98 14.81 16.70 14.71
CA CYS A 98 14.79 15.41 14.04
C CYS A 98 15.06 14.28 15.03
N GLN A 99 14.24 13.24 14.97
CA GLN A 99 14.30 12.05 15.81
C GLN A 99 14.36 10.83 14.91
N ILE A 100 15.37 9.98 15.10
CA ILE A 100 15.45 8.68 14.42
C ILE A 100 14.48 7.73 15.13
N VAL A 101 13.52 7.18 14.38
CA VAL A 101 12.55 6.19 14.85
C VAL A 101 13.06 4.78 14.56
N GLY A 102 13.76 4.60 13.45
CA GLY A 102 14.42 3.36 13.06
C GLY A 102 15.57 3.63 12.09
N ALA A 103 16.63 2.85 12.20
CA ALA A 103 17.78 2.94 11.30
C ALA A 103 18.43 1.55 11.19
N GLY A 104 18.70 1.09 9.97
CA GLY A 104 19.30 -0.22 9.75
C GLY A 104 19.86 -0.40 8.34
N THR A 105 20.75 -1.38 8.22
CA THR A 105 21.34 -1.85 6.96
C THR A 105 21.13 -3.35 6.85
N GLU A 106 20.66 -3.82 5.69
CA GLU A 106 20.47 -5.23 5.39
C GLU A 106 21.39 -5.60 4.21
N THR A 107 22.05 -6.75 4.26
CA THR A 107 22.93 -7.21 3.17
C THR A 107 22.41 -8.50 2.58
N VAL A 108 21.92 -8.42 1.34
CA VAL A 108 21.39 -9.54 0.58
C VAL A 108 22.50 -10.12 -0.30
N GLY A 109 22.65 -11.45 -0.31
CA GLY A 109 23.65 -12.13 -1.14
C GLY A 109 25.13 -11.86 -0.82
N GLY A 110 25.42 -11.08 0.24
CA GLY A 110 26.79 -10.75 0.67
C GLY A 110 27.45 -9.59 -0.08
N THR A 111 26.86 -9.08 -1.17
CA THR A 111 27.38 -7.93 -1.94
C THR A 111 26.43 -6.74 -2.00
N ASP A 112 25.11 -6.97 -1.97
CA ASP A 112 24.11 -5.92 -2.12
C ASP A 112 23.57 -5.48 -0.75
N THR A 113 24.15 -4.42 -0.21
CA THR A 113 23.67 -3.77 1.02
C THR A 113 22.62 -2.71 0.70
N SER A 114 21.42 -2.89 1.24
CA SER A 114 20.38 -1.87 1.36
C SER A 114 20.46 -1.17 2.73
N ALA A 115 19.78 -0.03 2.86
CA ALA A 115 19.58 0.63 4.14
C ALA A 115 18.19 1.26 4.23
N THR A 116 17.69 1.42 5.45
CA THR A 116 16.42 2.12 5.73
C THR A 116 16.62 3.08 6.89
N LEU A 117 16.21 4.33 6.70
CA LEU A 117 16.19 5.38 7.72
C LEU A 117 14.73 5.86 7.90
N GLU A 118 14.18 5.62 9.08
CA GLU A 118 12.90 6.15 9.52
C GLU A 118 13.13 7.28 10.53
N LEU A 119 12.61 8.46 10.23
CA LEU A 119 12.73 9.63 11.09
C LEU A 119 11.39 10.36 11.25
N ARG A 120 11.26 11.09 12.35
CA ARG A 120 10.20 12.07 12.60
C ARG A 120 10.85 13.42 12.82
N ALA A 121 10.38 14.45 12.13
CA ALA A 121 11.08 15.74 12.13
C ALA A 121 10.15 16.94 11.99
N GLU A 122 10.62 18.07 12.53
CA GLU A 122 9.96 19.37 12.47
C GLU A 122 9.75 19.80 11.01
N THR A 123 8.53 20.24 10.67
CA THR A 123 8.03 20.35 9.29
C THR A 123 8.94 21.16 8.35
N GLY A 124 9.52 22.27 8.83
CA GLY A 124 10.47 23.10 8.08
C GLY A 124 11.83 22.43 7.89
N TRP A 125 12.37 21.77 8.92
CA TRP A 125 13.57 20.93 8.77
C TRP A 125 13.33 19.80 7.77
N LEU A 126 12.19 19.11 7.86
CA LEU A 126 11.87 17.98 6.99
C LEU A 126 11.65 18.42 5.54
N ALA A 127 11.01 19.56 5.30
CA ALA A 127 10.89 20.16 3.98
C ALA A 127 12.27 20.49 3.38
N ALA A 128 13.18 21.07 4.17
CA ALA A 128 14.54 21.36 3.74
C ALA A 128 15.39 20.10 3.49
N PHE A 129 15.22 19.06 4.31
CA PHE A 129 15.87 17.76 4.11
C PHE A 129 15.37 17.09 2.82
N ARG A 130 14.05 16.99 2.64
CA ARG A 130 13.38 16.47 1.44
C ARG A 130 13.81 17.21 0.17
N GLY A 131 13.95 18.53 0.23
CA GLY A 131 14.43 19.36 -0.88
C GLY A 131 15.88 19.06 -1.32
N ARG A 132 16.72 18.50 -0.45
CA ARG A 132 18.10 18.12 -0.79
C ARG A 132 18.26 16.69 -1.28
N LEU A 133 17.37 15.75 -0.91
CA LEU A 133 17.47 14.32 -1.25
C LEU A 133 17.81 14.03 -2.72
N ALA A 134 17.24 14.79 -3.67
CA ALA A 134 17.52 14.61 -5.10
C ALA A 134 18.97 15.00 -5.46
N GLY A 135 19.49 16.09 -4.90
CA GLY A 135 20.89 16.52 -5.07
C GLY A 135 21.88 15.63 -4.30
N ASP A 136 21.51 15.21 -3.09
CA ASP A 136 22.27 14.28 -2.27
C ASP A 136 22.45 12.90 -2.94
N ALA A 137 21.42 12.41 -3.63
CA ALA A 137 21.46 11.21 -4.47
C ALA A 137 22.23 11.43 -5.78
N GLY A 138 22.00 12.56 -6.48
CA GLY A 138 22.71 12.89 -7.72
C GLY A 138 24.24 13.03 -7.52
N ALA A 139 24.67 13.65 -6.42
CA ALA A 139 26.07 13.73 -6.02
C ALA A 139 26.69 12.35 -5.72
N ALA A 140 25.86 11.39 -5.27
CA ALA A 140 26.23 9.99 -5.09
C ALA A 140 26.17 9.16 -6.39
N LYS A 141 25.94 9.78 -7.56
CA LYS A 141 25.70 9.15 -8.88
C LYS A 141 24.48 8.21 -8.91
N GLY A 142 23.49 8.48 -8.07
CA GLY A 142 22.20 7.78 -8.07
C GLY A 142 21.02 8.72 -8.33
N ARG A 143 19.80 8.23 -8.09
CA ARG A 143 18.55 8.97 -8.30
C ARG A 143 17.47 8.57 -7.31
N ILE A 144 16.46 9.42 -7.15
CA ILE A 144 15.19 9.00 -6.56
C ILE A 144 14.48 8.08 -7.56
N ALA A 145 14.12 6.89 -7.12
CA ALA A 145 13.44 5.85 -7.89
C ALA A 145 11.92 5.85 -7.66
N ALA A 146 11.51 6.17 -6.43
CA ALA A 146 10.12 6.40 -6.08
C ALA A 146 10.02 7.47 -4.99
N SER A 147 8.91 8.20 -4.97
CA SER A 147 8.51 9.03 -3.85
C SER A 147 6.99 9.03 -3.72
N SER A 148 6.50 8.89 -2.50
CA SER A 148 5.09 9.03 -2.13
C SER A 148 4.93 10.03 -0.99
N THR A 149 3.72 10.55 -0.83
CA THR A 149 3.33 11.39 0.30
C THR A 149 1.89 11.06 0.63
N THR A 150 1.68 10.55 1.84
CA THR A 150 0.37 10.27 2.41
C THR A 150 0.03 11.38 3.41
N SER A 151 -1.26 11.73 3.51
CA SER A 151 -1.71 12.78 4.42
C SER A 151 -3.05 12.42 5.06
N GLU A 152 -3.13 12.54 6.38
CA GLU A 152 -4.34 12.27 7.17
C GLU A 152 -4.75 13.54 7.92
N ASP A 153 -5.97 14.03 7.71
CA ASP A 153 -6.51 15.15 8.50
C ASP A 153 -7.01 14.64 9.87
N LEU A 154 -6.24 14.94 10.91
CA LEU A 154 -6.54 14.58 12.29
C LEU A 154 -7.29 15.69 13.03
N GLY A 155 -7.58 16.85 12.40
CA GLY A 155 -8.13 18.03 13.08
C GLY A 155 -9.43 17.76 13.82
N ARG A 156 -10.36 17.04 13.17
CA ARG A 156 -11.61 16.60 13.81
C ARG A 156 -11.36 15.59 14.93
N THR A 157 -10.53 14.58 14.69
CA THR A 157 -10.24 13.53 15.68
C THR A 157 -9.57 14.10 16.94
N ILE A 158 -8.69 15.09 16.77
CA ILE A 158 -8.03 15.85 17.84
C ILE A 158 -9.02 16.80 18.53
N SER A 159 -9.90 17.51 17.81
CA SER A 159 -10.91 18.40 18.44
C SER A 159 -11.88 17.61 19.31
N ASP A 160 -12.37 16.48 18.79
CA ASP A 160 -13.39 15.66 19.42
C ASP A 160 -12.78 14.91 20.63
N SER A 161 -11.55 14.40 20.50
CA SER A 161 -10.78 13.82 21.63
C SER A 161 -10.43 14.85 22.69
N ALA A 162 -10.08 16.08 22.31
CA ALA A 162 -9.84 17.17 23.26
C ALA A 162 -11.13 17.66 23.94
N ALA A 163 -12.30 17.51 23.30
CA ALA A 163 -13.60 17.74 23.93
C ALA A 163 -13.95 16.62 24.93
N ARG A 164 -13.77 15.35 24.54
CA ARG A 164 -13.95 14.20 25.45
C ARG A 164 -13.07 14.31 26.69
N LEU A 165 -11.78 14.64 26.53
CA LEU A 165 -10.85 14.81 27.65
C LEU A 165 -11.34 15.87 28.65
N ARG A 166 -11.79 17.03 28.17
CA ARG A 166 -12.37 18.11 29.01
C ARG A 166 -13.65 17.67 29.73
N ALA A 167 -14.52 16.91 29.05
CA ALA A 167 -15.72 16.37 29.67
C ALA A 167 -15.39 15.37 30.79
N LEU A 168 -14.45 14.45 30.55
CA LEU A 168 -13.98 13.49 31.55
C LEU A 168 -13.32 14.16 32.75
N THR A 169 -12.42 15.13 32.56
CA THR A 169 -11.82 15.88 33.70
C THR A 169 -12.86 16.68 34.48
N THR A 170 -13.93 17.15 33.82
CA THR A 170 -15.06 17.82 34.49
C THR A 170 -15.89 16.83 35.31
N LEU A 171 -16.05 15.58 34.83
CA LEU A 171 -16.68 14.51 35.60
C LEU A 171 -15.82 14.09 36.80
N GLN A 172 -14.50 13.93 36.61
CA GLN A 172 -13.54 13.62 37.67
C GLN A 172 -13.66 14.62 38.83
N GLY A 173 -13.50 15.92 38.57
CA GLY A 173 -13.60 16.94 39.61
C GLY A 173 -14.97 16.99 40.32
N ARG A 174 -16.06 16.61 39.63
CA ARG A 174 -17.38 16.46 40.25
C ARG A 174 -17.47 15.24 41.17
N LEU A 175 -16.89 14.11 40.77
CA LEU A 175 -16.82 12.90 41.60
C LEU A 175 -15.94 13.13 42.84
N GLU A 176 -14.80 13.80 42.69
CA GLU A 176 -13.93 14.21 43.80
C GLU A 176 -14.64 15.18 44.76
N THR A 177 -15.38 16.17 44.23
CA THR A 177 -16.20 17.09 45.04
C THR A 177 -17.30 16.34 45.79
N LEU A 178 -17.95 15.36 45.17
CA LEU A 178 -18.95 14.51 45.82
C LEU A 178 -18.34 13.65 46.92
N LEU A 179 -17.17 13.03 46.68
CA LEU A 179 -16.46 12.23 47.66
C LEU A 179 -16.04 13.07 48.89
N ALA A 180 -15.59 14.31 48.67
CA ALA A 180 -15.15 15.22 49.73
C ALA A 180 -16.28 15.86 50.54
N THR A 181 -17.52 15.92 50.01
CA THR A 181 -18.65 16.63 50.66
C THR A 181 -19.76 15.71 51.17
N ARG A 182 -19.81 14.45 50.74
CA ARG A 182 -20.94 13.56 50.99
C ARG A 182 -20.73 12.63 52.20
N ASN A 183 -21.33 12.99 53.33
CA ASN A 183 -21.52 12.09 54.47
C ASN A 183 -22.58 11.01 54.11
N GLY A 184 -22.16 9.98 53.37
CA GLY A 184 -23.01 8.89 52.86
C GLY A 184 -22.74 7.52 53.50
N LYS A 185 -23.32 6.45 52.94
CA LYS A 185 -22.98 5.07 53.34
C LYS A 185 -21.63 4.70 52.74
N LEU A 186 -20.85 3.85 53.43
CA LEU A 186 -19.56 3.36 52.92
C LEU A 186 -19.67 2.72 51.52
N ALA A 187 -20.76 2.01 51.23
CA ALA A 187 -21.02 1.46 49.90
C ALA A 187 -21.17 2.55 48.81
N ASP A 188 -21.76 3.70 49.14
CA ASP A 188 -21.90 4.83 48.21
C ASP A 188 -20.54 5.48 47.89
N LEU A 189 -19.62 5.49 48.87
CA LEU A 189 -18.26 6.02 48.71
C LEU A 189 -17.39 5.08 47.88
N LEU A 190 -17.41 3.78 48.18
CA LEU A 190 -16.69 2.76 47.40
C LEU A 190 -17.13 2.72 45.94
N GLU A 191 -18.39 3.02 45.64
CA GLU A 191 -18.87 3.10 44.25
C GLU A 191 -18.38 4.38 43.54
N ILE A 192 -18.30 5.52 44.25
CA ILE A 192 -17.67 6.74 43.72
C ILE A 192 -16.16 6.51 43.48
N GLU A 193 -15.46 5.80 44.37
CA GLU A 193 -14.04 5.47 44.20
C GLU A 193 -13.78 4.56 42.99
N ARG A 194 -14.65 3.55 42.77
CA ARG A 194 -14.61 2.70 41.55
C ARG A 194 -14.84 3.52 40.28
N GLU A 195 -15.84 4.39 40.28
CA GLU A 195 -16.15 5.24 39.14
C GLU A 195 -15.04 6.27 38.88
N LEU A 196 -14.41 6.81 39.94
CA LEU A 196 -13.26 7.71 39.83
C LEU A 196 -12.05 6.99 39.22
N ALA A 197 -11.76 5.74 39.63
CA ALA A 197 -10.71 4.92 39.02
C ALA A 197 -11.01 4.61 37.54
N ARG A 198 -12.28 4.32 37.21
CA ARG A 198 -12.74 4.08 35.83
C ARG A 198 -12.57 5.33 34.95
N VAL A 199 -12.96 6.49 35.45
CA VAL A 199 -12.82 7.79 34.77
C VAL A 199 -11.35 8.19 34.63
N GLY A 200 -10.51 7.94 35.64
CA GLY A 200 -9.05 8.14 35.56
C GLY A 200 -8.41 7.35 34.42
N GLY A 201 -8.76 6.06 34.29
CA GLY A 201 -8.30 5.21 33.18
C GLY A 201 -8.74 5.73 31.80
N GLU A 202 -9.99 6.21 31.66
CA GLU A 202 -10.45 6.87 30.43
C GLU A 202 -9.70 8.17 30.12
N ILE A 203 -9.40 8.97 31.15
CA ILE A 203 -8.66 10.23 31.02
C ILE A 203 -7.24 9.97 30.52
N ASP A 204 -6.53 9.01 31.11
CA ASP A 204 -5.14 8.71 30.75
C ASP A 204 -5.04 8.10 29.34
N ALA A 205 -5.95 7.20 28.99
CA ALA A 205 -6.07 6.65 27.62
C ALA A 205 -6.38 7.75 26.60
N THR A 206 -7.35 8.62 26.88
CA THR A 206 -7.72 9.74 25.99
C THR A 206 -6.58 10.76 25.87
N ARG A 207 -5.86 11.06 26.97
CA ARG A 207 -4.72 11.98 26.97
C ARG A 207 -3.55 11.41 26.15
N SER A 208 -3.29 10.11 26.26
CA SER A 208 -2.24 9.41 25.50
C SER A 208 -2.51 9.44 23.99
N ALA A 209 -3.71 9.04 23.56
CA ALA A 209 -4.11 9.10 22.15
C ALA A 209 -4.08 10.53 21.58
N LEU A 210 -4.50 11.52 22.37
CA LEU A 210 -4.44 12.94 22.01
C LEU A 210 -3.00 13.46 21.88
N ALA A 211 -2.05 12.91 22.64
CA ALA A 211 -0.64 13.24 22.54
C ALA A 211 0.01 12.64 21.29
N ASP A 212 -0.27 11.37 20.96
CA ASP A 212 0.24 10.73 19.73
C ASP A 212 -0.22 11.46 18.46
N MET A 213 -1.54 11.70 18.32
CA MET A 213 -2.07 12.42 17.15
C MET A 213 -1.44 13.81 16.96
N ARG A 214 -1.20 14.54 18.06
CA ARG A 214 -0.51 15.84 18.03
C ARG A 214 0.97 15.70 17.67
N GLY A 215 1.63 14.62 18.11
CA GLY A 215 2.98 14.27 17.71
C GLY A 215 3.10 13.97 16.22
N ARG A 216 2.15 13.22 15.64
CA ARG A 216 2.09 12.93 14.19
C ARG A 216 1.94 14.19 13.33
N VAL A 217 1.24 15.21 13.84
CA VAL A 217 1.06 16.51 13.15
C VAL A 217 2.28 17.42 13.32
N SER A 218 2.94 17.44 14.48
CA SER A 218 4.08 18.33 14.75
C SER A 218 5.43 17.78 14.26
N LEU A 219 5.56 16.46 14.18
CA LEU A 219 6.76 15.73 13.77
C LEU A 219 6.39 14.68 12.71
N PRO A 220 6.01 15.10 11.48
CA PRO A 220 5.71 14.19 10.36
C PRO A 220 6.82 13.16 10.12
N LYS A 221 6.42 11.95 9.69
CA LYS A 221 7.34 10.85 9.42
C LYS A 221 7.97 11.01 8.03
N ALA A 222 9.24 10.62 7.90
CA ALA A 222 9.79 10.20 6.63
C ALA A 222 10.47 8.83 6.71
N THR A 223 10.15 7.97 5.73
CA THR A 223 10.82 6.71 5.45
C THR A 223 11.76 6.94 4.25
N ILE A 224 13.05 6.63 4.39
CA ILE A 224 14.01 6.69 3.28
C ILE A 224 14.67 5.32 3.14
N VAL A 225 14.35 4.64 2.04
CA VAL A 225 14.96 3.37 1.62
C VAL A 225 16.08 3.67 0.62
N TYR A 226 17.27 3.15 0.89
CA TYR A 226 18.46 3.27 0.05
C TYR A 226 18.76 1.87 -0.50
N ARG A 227 18.74 1.69 -1.82
CA ARG A 227 19.02 0.40 -2.46
C ARG A 227 20.10 0.51 -3.54
N PRO A 228 20.89 -0.55 -3.76
CA PRO A 228 21.78 -0.61 -4.92
C PRO A 228 20.94 -0.61 -6.21
N ASP A 229 21.45 0.06 -7.25
CA ASP A 229 20.94 -0.07 -8.61
C ASP A 229 21.28 -1.47 -9.14
N SER A 230 20.25 -2.30 -9.31
CA SER A 230 20.41 -3.69 -9.78
C SER A 230 20.94 -3.79 -11.21
N LEU A 231 20.90 -2.70 -11.99
CA LEU A 231 21.52 -2.64 -13.32
C LEU A 231 23.05 -2.48 -13.24
N ALA A 232 23.58 -1.92 -12.15
CA ALA A 232 25.02 -1.71 -11.98
C ALA A 232 25.78 -3.01 -11.64
N VAL A 233 25.14 -3.93 -10.90
CA VAL A 233 25.75 -5.19 -10.44
C VAL A 233 26.13 -6.11 -11.63
N ALA A 234 25.37 -6.03 -12.73
CA ALA A 234 25.61 -6.78 -13.96
C ALA A 234 26.98 -6.50 -14.63
N GLY A 235 27.62 -5.36 -14.33
CA GLY A 235 28.95 -5.00 -14.82
C GLY A 235 30.11 -5.30 -13.85
N ALA A 236 29.83 -5.57 -12.58
CA ALA A 236 30.84 -5.69 -11.53
C ALA A 236 31.23 -7.15 -11.20
N ASN A 237 30.24 -8.06 -11.19
CA ASN A 237 30.45 -9.44 -10.73
C ASN A 237 30.96 -10.38 -11.84
N ALA A 238 32.02 -9.97 -12.55
CA ALA A 238 32.72 -10.78 -13.55
C ALA A 238 33.64 -11.85 -12.91
N GLY A 239 33.15 -12.57 -11.90
CA GLY A 239 33.92 -13.49 -11.07
C GLY A 239 33.17 -14.77 -10.70
N GLY A 240 33.38 -15.85 -11.45
CA GLY A 240 33.10 -17.22 -11.01
C GLY A 240 31.66 -17.75 -11.14
N GLY A 241 30.67 -16.93 -11.48
CA GLY A 241 29.28 -17.36 -11.70
C GLY A 241 28.86 -17.35 -13.17
N LEU A 242 28.09 -18.35 -13.61
CA LEU A 242 27.35 -18.27 -14.87
C LEU A 242 26.36 -17.09 -14.78
N PRO A 243 26.42 -16.09 -15.68
CA PRO A 243 25.65 -14.86 -15.50
C PRO A 243 24.14 -15.12 -15.58
N GLY A 244 23.39 -14.55 -14.64
CA GLY A 244 21.93 -14.74 -14.52
C GLY A 244 21.15 -14.35 -15.78
N SER A 245 21.71 -13.51 -16.65
CA SER A 245 21.17 -13.21 -17.98
C SER A 245 21.07 -14.45 -18.88
N LEU A 246 22.03 -15.39 -18.83
CA LEU A 246 21.92 -16.66 -19.56
C LEU A 246 20.83 -17.55 -19.00
N PHE A 247 20.65 -17.58 -17.67
CA PHE A 247 19.59 -18.37 -17.04
C PHE A 247 18.19 -17.78 -17.33
N ALA A 248 18.06 -16.46 -17.34
CA ALA A 248 16.84 -15.75 -17.72
C ALA A 248 16.51 -15.88 -19.21
N VAL A 249 17.51 -15.77 -20.10
CA VAL A 249 17.31 -15.98 -21.55
C VAL A 249 16.98 -17.45 -21.84
N ALA A 250 17.60 -18.40 -21.14
CA ALA A 250 17.28 -19.83 -21.28
C ALA A 250 15.86 -20.16 -20.79
N SER A 251 15.43 -19.63 -19.64
CA SER A 251 14.06 -19.85 -19.13
C SER A 251 13.01 -19.19 -20.02
N GLN A 252 13.25 -17.95 -20.49
CA GLN A 252 12.40 -17.26 -21.46
C GLN A 252 12.28 -18.05 -22.78
N SER A 253 13.40 -18.57 -23.29
CA SER A 253 13.44 -19.39 -24.51
C SER A 253 12.68 -20.72 -24.33
N LEU A 254 12.81 -21.37 -23.17
CA LEU A 254 12.09 -22.59 -22.82
C LEU A 254 10.57 -22.33 -22.74
N PHE A 255 10.16 -21.21 -22.12
CA PHE A 255 8.75 -20.81 -22.05
C PHE A 255 8.15 -20.52 -23.44
N LEU A 256 8.93 -19.88 -24.33
CA LEU A 256 8.54 -19.66 -25.72
C LEU A 256 8.40 -20.97 -26.49
N LEU A 257 9.33 -21.93 -26.33
CA LEU A 257 9.22 -23.26 -26.94
C LEU A 257 7.98 -24.02 -26.45
N LEU A 258 7.72 -24.02 -25.14
CA LEU A 258 6.56 -24.70 -24.55
C LEU A 258 5.24 -24.10 -25.03
N ASN A 259 5.13 -22.76 -25.08
CA ASN A 259 3.93 -22.08 -25.55
C ASN A 259 3.71 -22.28 -27.06
N LEU A 260 4.78 -22.21 -27.87
CA LEU A 260 4.69 -22.45 -29.31
C LEU A 260 4.35 -23.92 -29.62
N LEU A 261 4.88 -24.88 -28.85
CA LEU A 261 4.50 -26.29 -28.96
C LEU A 261 3.02 -26.49 -28.59
N ALA A 262 2.56 -25.90 -27.48
CA ALA A 262 1.15 -25.95 -27.06
C ALA A 262 0.20 -25.32 -28.09
N ALA A 263 0.62 -24.23 -28.75
CA ALA A 263 -0.15 -23.57 -29.80
C ALA A 263 -0.18 -24.36 -31.11
N VAL A 264 0.91 -25.03 -31.50
CA VAL A 264 1.00 -25.78 -32.77
C VAL A 264 0.34 -27.17 -32.68
N LEU A 265 0.40 -27.83 -31.52
CA LEU A 265 -0.13 -29.19 -31.32
C LEU A 265 -1.61 -29.37 -31.71
N PRO A 266 -2.58 -28.49 -31.36
CA PRO A 266 -3.97 -28.63 -31.82
C PRO A 266 -4.11 -28.53 -33.35
N TRP A 267 -3.38 -27.63 -34.01
CA TRP A 267 -3.40 -27.52 -35.49
C TRP A 267 -2.75 -28.75 -36.15
N ALA A 268 -1.68 -29.30 -35.58
CA ALA A 268 -1.06 -30.53 -36.07
C ALA A 268 -2.03 -31.72 -36.02
N VAL A 269 -2.79 -31.87 -34.93
CA VAL A 269 -3.85 -32.89 -34.81
C VAL A 269 -4.98 -32.64 -35.81
N LEU A 270 -5.45 -31.39 -35.94
CA LEU A 270 -6.54 -31.01 -36.83
C LEU A 270 -6.20 -31.27 -38.32
N LEU A 271 -4.95 -31.06 -38.72
CA LEU A 271 -4.45 -31.29 -40.09
C LEU A 271 -4.08 -32.75 -40.37
N ALA A 272 -3.68 -33.53 -39.35
CA ALA A 272 -3.34 -34.94 -39.53
C ALA A 272 -4.52 -35.80 -40.01
N VAL A 273 -5.74 -35.53 -39.51
CA VAL A 273 -6.96 -36.28 -39.88
C VAL A 273 -7.32 -36.18 -41.37
N PRO A 274 -7.48 -34.99 -41.99
CA PRO A 274 -7.79 -34.89 -43.42
C PRO A 274 -6.67 -35.42 -44.30
N VAL A 275 -5.40 -35.24 -43.92
CA VAL A 275 -4.23 -35.80 -44.64
C VAL A 275 -4.27 -37.33 -44.63
N TRP A 276 -4.54 -37.95 -43.47
CA TRP A 276 -4.67 -39.40 -43.35
C TRP A 276 -5.83 -39.96 -44.20
N LEU A 277 -6.98 -39.29 -44.18
CA LEU A 277 -8.13 -39.65 -45.03
C LEU A 277 -7.80 -39.54 -46.53
N LEU A 278 -7.11 -38.46 -46.96
CA LEU A 278 -6.66 -38.29 -48.34
C LEU A 278 -5.68 -39.39 -48.79
N VAL A 279 -4.72 -39.76 -47.94
CA VAL A 279 -3.77 -40.86 -48.22
C VAL A 279 -4.51 -42.20 -48.28
N ARG A 280 -5.45 -42.46 -47.37
CA ARG A 280 -6.28 -43.68 -47.36
C ARG A 280 -7.14 -43.78 -48.63
N ALA A 281 -7.79 -42.69 -49.02
CA ALA A 281 -8.61 -42.63 -50.23
C ALA A 281 -7.78 -42.83 -51.52
N ARG A 282 -6.59 -42.21 -51.61
CA ARG A 282 -5.67 -42.40 -52.75
C ARG A 282 -5.15 -43.83 -52.84
N ARG A 283 -4.82 -44.48 -51.71
CA ARG A 283 -4.44 -45.91 -51.66
C ARG A 283 -5.60 -46.84 -52.04
N ALA A 284 -6.83 -46.52 -51.63
CA ALA A 284 -8.02 -47.28 -52.00
C ALA A 284 -8.37 -47.16 -53.50
N ARG A 285 -8.17 -46.00 -54.13
CA ARG A 285 -8.38 -45.82 -55.57
C ARG A 285 -7.39 -46.61 -56.41
N LYS A 286 -6.09 -46.64 -56.06
CA LYS A 286 -5.09 -47.43 -56.83
C LYS A 286 -5.46 -48.92 -56.91
N ARG A 287 -5.90 -49.53 -55.80
CA ARG A 287 -6.31 -50.94 -55.76
C ARG A 287 -7.53 -51.30 -56.61
N ARG A 288 -8.24 -50.34 -57.21
CA ARG A 288 -9.37 -50.58 -58.14
C ARG A 288 -8.99 -50.41 -59.61
N VAL A 289 -7.74 -50.11 -59.93
CA VAL A 289 -7.25 -49.96 -61.32
C VAL A 289 -6.61 -51.26 -61.81
N ASP A 290 -5.95 -52.00 -60.92
CA ASP A 290 -5.27 -53.28 -61.21
C ASP A 290 -6.26 -54.45 -61.50
N GLU A 291 -7.57 -54.22 -61.36
CA GLU A 291 -8.62 -55.24 -61.45
C GLU A 291 -9.41 -55.16 -62.78
N THR A 292 -8.67 -54.97 -63.89
CA THR A 292 -9.20 -55.00 -65.27
C THR A 292 -8.61 -56.20 -66.01
N PRO A 293 -9.34 -57.32 -66.19
CA PRO A 293 -8.79 -58.53 -66.81
C PRO A 293 -8.66 -58.36 -68.33
N PRO A 294 -7.50 -58.69 -68.95
CA PRO A 294 -7.41 -58.81 -70.40
C PRO A 294 -8.14 -60.07 -70.87
N LEU A 295 -9.05 -59.89 -71.83
CA LEU A 295 -9.61 -60.97 -72.66
C LEU A 295 -8.77 -61.09 -73.96
N PRO A 296 -8.80 -62.27 -74.62
CA PRO A 296 -7.72 -62.71 -75.52
C PRO A 296 -7.71 -62.05 -76.91
#